data_AF-A0A952NHI0-F1
#
_entry.id   AF-A0A952NHI0-F1
#
_cell.length_a   1.000
_cell.length_b   1.000
_cell.length_c   1.000
_cell.angle_alpha   90.00
_cell.angle_beta   90.00
_cell.angle_gamma   90.00
#
_symmetry.space_group_name_H-M   'P 1'
#
loop_
_entity.id
_entity.type
_entity.pdbx_description
1 polymer ?
#
loop_
_entity_poly.entity_id
_entity_poly.type
_entity_poly.pdbx_seq_one_letter_code
_entity_poly.pdbx_strand_id
1 'polypeptide(L)'
;MMANYNTTNQLGGTPQAMTTTYKTVLSVYSSSGTAVRRGKVYDVLVGVDGTPADNAMVWDISRQTAAGTATSVTPLPLDPADAAALSVSTANSTVEPTITANSSVFNVAVNQRASFRWVAAPGSELVYPATNLAGFALRCKSPAYTSTVTGDMYFQEQ
;
A
#
# COMPACT_ATOMS: atom_id res chain seq x y z
N MET A 1 10.51 9.26 20.18
CA MET A 1 9.30 9.39 19.34
C MET A 1 9.32 8.22 18.36
N MET A 2 8.19 7.59 18.05
CA MET A 2 8.16 6.57 16.98
C MET A 2 8.17 7.29 15.65
N ALA A 3 9.02 6.85 14.72
CA ALA A 3 9.20 7.47 13.43
C ALA A 3 8.03 7.19 12.49
N ASN A 4 7.65 8.21 11.73
CA ASN A 4 6.56 8.18 10.77
C ASN A 4 7.10 8.24 9.35
N TYR A 5 6.52 7.46 8.46
CA TYR A 5 6.98 7.32 7.09
C TYR A 5 5.84 7.44 6.09
N ASN A 6 6.16 7.91 4.89
CA ASN A 6 5.32 7.81 3.70
C ASN A 6 5.92 6.78 2.73
N THR A 7 5.05 6.05 2.05
CA THR A 7 5.40 5.24 0.90
C THR A 7 4.34 5.37 -0.18
N THR A 8 4.76 5.38 -1.44
CA THR A 8 3.86 5.60 -2.59
C THR A 8 4.32 4.83 -3.81
N ASN A 9 3.36 4.42 -4.63
CA ASN A 9 3.67 3.71 -5.87
C ASN A 9 4.34 4.60 -6.94
N GLN A 10 4.40 5.91 -6.72
CA GLN A 10 5.08 6.85 -7.60
C GLN A 10 6.60 6.97 -7.33
N LEU A 11 7.12 6.33 -6.27
CA LEU A 11 8.55 6.36 -5.94
C LEU A 11 9.40 5.37 -6.74
N GLY A 12 8.79 4.45 -7.50
CA GLY A 12 9.57 3.50 -8.29
C GLY A 12 8.73 2.48 -9.05
N GLY A 13 9.38 1.86 -10.03
CA GLY A 13 8.76 0.88 -10.92
C GLY A 13 7.84 1.53 -11.94
N THR A 14 7.37 0.73 -12.91
CA THR A 14 6.41 1.18 -13.91
C THR A 14 5.00 0.93 -13.41
N PRO A 15 4.13 1.95 -13.25
CA PRO A 15 2.75 1.76 -12.85
C PRO A 15 2.02 0.76 -13.76
N GLN A 16 1.23 -0.13 -13.14
CA GLN A 16 0.51 -1.19 -13.84
C GLN A 16 -0.91 -0.73 -14.17
N ALA A 17 -1.37 -1.02 -15.38
CA ALA A 17 -2.75 -0.74 -15.78
C ALA A 17 -3.73 -1.58 -14.95
N MET A 18 -4.87 -0.99 -14.61
CA MET A 18 -5.92 -1.70 -13.87
C MET A 18 -6.59 -2.77 -14.72
N THR A 19 -7.04 -3.83 -14.04
CA THR A 19 -7.72 -4.97 -14.66
C THR A 19 -8.91 -5.40 -13.82
N THR A 20 -9.64 -6.40 -14.30
CA THR A 20 -10.74 -7.03 -13.55
C THR A 20 -10.29 -7.76 -12.28
N THR A 21 -9.00 -8.12 -12.19
CA THR A 21 -8.38 -8.70 -10.99
C THR A 21 -7.60 -7.63 -10.22
N TYR A 22 -7.43 -7.87 -8.91
CA TYR A 22 -6.67 -6.97 -8.07
C TYR A 22 -5.21 -6.91 -8.51
N LYS A 23 -4.73 -5.68 -8.69
CA LYS A 23 -3.31 -5.36 -8.86
C LYS A 23 -2.80 -4.73 -7.58
N THR A 24 -1.70 -5.24 -7.05
CA THR A 24 -1.01 -4.62 -5.90
C THR A 24 -0.25 -3.40 -6.37
N VAL A 25 -0.73 -2.24 -5.95
CA VAL A 25 -0.21 -0.92 -6.29
C VAL A 25 0.98 -0.59 -5.39
N LEU A 26 0.82 -0.87 -4.10
CA LEU A 26 1.77 -0.56 -3.06
C LEU A 26 1.70 -1.63 -1.96
N SER A 27 2.84 -1.96 -1.38
CA SER A 27 2.92 -2.84 -0.23
C SER A 27 3.84 -2.24 0.82
N VAL A 28 3.46 -2.43 2.09
CA VAL A 28 4.30 -2.16 3.25
C VAL A 28 4.27 -3.39 4.14
N TYR A 29 5.44 -3.90 4.51
CA TYR A 29 5.55 -5.15 5.27
C TYR A 29 6.83 -5.18 6.12
N SER A 30 6.79 -5.98 7.18
CA SER A 30 7.97 -6.24 7.98
C SER A 30 9.06 -6.92 7.14
N SER A 31 10.31 -6.49 7.31
CA SER A 31 11.46 -7.10 6.64
C SER A 31 11.65 -8.57 7.01
N SER A 32 12.66 -9.21 6.41
CA SER A 32 13.10 -10.54 6.79
C SER A 32 14.20 -10.53 7.84
N GLY A 33 14.42 -11.68 8.48
CA GLY A 33 15.51 -11.89 9.44
C GLY A 33 15.33 -11.14 10.76
N THR A 34 16.41 -10.54 11.27
CA THR A 34 16.45 -9.90 12.60
C THR A 34 15.95 -8.46 12.63
N ALA A 35 15.70 -7.86 11.47
CA ALA A 35 15.23 -6.47 11.35
C ALA A 35 13.69 -6.34 11.33
N VAL A 36 12.96 -7.41 11.64
CA VAL A 36 11.49 -7.42 11.65
C VAL A 36 10.93 -6.33 12.57
N ARG A 37 9.94 -5.59 12.07
CA ARG A 37 9.30 -4.49 12.81
C ARG A 37 7.79 -4.55 12.68
N ARG A 38 7.12 -4.12 13.75
CA ARG A 38 5.67 -3.93 13.73
C ARG A 38 5.41 -2.56 13.11
N GLY A 39 4.39 -2.46 12.28
CA GLY A 39 3.97 -1.16 11.75
C GLY A 39 2.48 -0.93 11.86
N LYS A 40 2.10 0.34 11.78
CA LYS A 40 0.72 0.82 11.90
C LYS A 40 0.45 1.79 10.76
N VAL A 41 -0.43 1.44 9.85
CA VAL A 41 -0.88 2.33 8.77
C VAL A 41 -2.02 3.18 9.31
N TYR A 42 -1.84 4.50 9.27
CA TYR A 42 -2.77 5.46 9.87
C TYR A 42 -3.41 6.41 8.85
N ASP A 43 -2.89 6.48 7.63
CA ASP A 43 -3.46 7.29 6.57
C ASP A 43 -3.23 6.61 5.22
N VAL A 44 -4.26 6.67 4.37
CA VAL A 44 -4.25 6.10 3.02
C VAL A 44 -4.91 7.09 2.09
N LEU A 45 -4.19 7.50 1.06
CA LEU A 45 -4.72 8.31 -0.03
C LEU A 45 -4.72 7.48 -1.31
N VAL A 46 -5.86 7.43 -2.00
CA VAL A 46 -6.00 6.72 -3.27
C VAL A 46 -6.60 7.61 -4.33
N GLY A 47 -6.14 7.44 -5.57
CA GLY A 47 -6.56 8.23 -6.71
C GLY A 47 -6.16 7.60 -8.04
N VAL A 48 -6.25 8.40 -9.10
CA VAL A 48 -5.86 8.00 -10.45
C VAL A 48 -4.82 8.94 -11.03
N ASP A 49 -3.98 8.40 -11.91
CA ASP A 49 -2.90 9.14 -12.58
C ASP A 49 -3.19 9.35 -14.09
N GLY A 50 -4.07 8.53 -14.66
CA GLY A 50 -4.52 8.67 -16.04
C GLY A 50 -5.67 9.67 -16.22
N THR A 51 -6.05 9.92 -17.48
CA THR A 51 -7.21 10.78 -17.81
C THR A 51 -8.45 10.34 -17.04
N PRO A 52 -9.07 11.22 -16.24
CA PRO A 52 -10.28 10.90 -15.50
C PRO A 52 -11.41 10.43 -16.42
N ALA A 53 -12.01 9.29 -16.11
CA ALA A 53 -13.21 8.76 -16.74
C ALA A 53 -14.23 8.38 -15.66
N ASP A 54 -15.44 8.03 -16.07
CA ASP A 54 -16.53 7.66 -15.15
C ASP A 54 -16.56 6.14 -14.93
N ASN A 55 -15.46 5.62 -14.37
CA ASN A 55 -15.30 4.19 -14.13
C ASN A 55 -15.40 3.86 -12.64
N ALA A 56 -16.03 2.73 -12.34
CA ALA A 56 -16.03 2.16 -11.00
C ALA A 56 -14.66 1.52 -10.70
N MET A 57 -14.14 1.80 -9.51
CA MET A 57 -12.89 1.23 -9.00
C MET A 57 -13.10 0.71 -7.59
N VAL A 58 -12.47 -0.41 -7.26
CA VAL A 58 -12.48 -0.96 -5.90
C VAL A 58 -11.07 -0.99 -5.38
N TRP A 59 -10.85 -0.26 -4.30
CA TRP A 59 -9.62 -0.27 -3.51
C TRP A 59 -9.76 -1.22 -2.34
N ASP A 60 -8.66 -1.90 -2.03
CA ASP A 60 -8.59 -2.88 -0.98
C ASP A 60 -7.24 -2.83 -0.27
N ILE A 61 -7.23 -3.03 1.04
CA ILE A 61 -6.02 -3.39 1.77
C ILE A 61 -6.22 -4.77 2.37
N SER A 62 -5.34 -5.70 2.01
CA SER A 62 -5.34 -7.07 2.51
C SER A 62 -4.00 -7.47 3.10
N ARG A 63 -4.01 -8.45 3.98
CA ARG A 63 -2.77 -8.97 4.58
C ARG A 63 -2.02 -9.84 3.59
N GLN A 64 -0.70 -9.77 3.64
CA GLN A 64 0.20 -10.64 2.88
C GLN A 64 1.13 -11.43 3.79
N THR A 65 1.63 -12.55 3.27
CA THR A 65 2.62 -13.43 3.94
C THR A 65 3.89 -13.64 3.12
N ALA A 66 3.90 -13.23 1.86
CA ALA A 66 5.09 -13.24 1.02
C ALA A 66 5.01 -12.10 0.00
N ALA A 67 6.14 -11.42 -0.21
CA ALA A 67 6.26 -10.41 -1.24
C ALA A 67 6.23 -11.06 -2.64
N GLY A 68 5.60 -10.36 -3.59
CA GLY A 68 5.62 -10.71 -5.01
C GLY A 68 6.85 -10.13 -5.72
N THR A 69 6.76 -10.01 -7.05
CA THR A 69 7.76 -9.26 -7.84
C THR A 69 7.27 -7.83 -8.02
N ALA A 70 8.01 -6.88 -7.48
CA ALA A 70 7.70 -5.46 -7.47
C ALA A 70 9.00 -4.65 -7.34
N THR A 71 8.95 -3.35 -7.60
CA THR A 71 10.11 -2.48 -7.39
C THR A 71 10.21 -2.12 -5.91
N SER A 72 11.39 -2.32 -5.31
CA SER A 72 11.66 -1.85 -3.95
C SER A 72 11.64 -0.33 -3.91
N VAL A 73 10.91 0.24 -2.95
CA VAL A 73 10.87 1.69 -2.70
C VAL A 73 11.22 1.93 -1.24
N THR A 74 12.09 2.90 -0.99
CA THR A 74 12.50 3.26 0.39
C THR A 74 11.42 4.13 1.01
N PRO A 75 10.81 3.73 2.15
CA PRO A 75 9.89 4.59 2.88
C PRO A 75 10.57 5.90 3.26
N LEU A 76 9.92 7.02 2.97
CA LEU A 76 10.44 8.36 3.23
C LEU A 76 10.06 8.78 4.66
N PRO A 77 11.02 9.08 5.55
CA PRO A 77 10.71 9.60 6.87
C PRO A 77 10.04 10.98 6.74
N LEU A 78 8.97 11.21 7.51
CA LEU A 78 8.27 12.50 7.53
C LEU A 78 9.06 13.57 8.29
N ASP A 79 9.82 13.17 9.30
CA ASP A 79 10.85 14.00 9.91
C ASP A 79 12.22 13.60 9.32
N PRO A 80 12.93 14.50 8.61
CA PRO A 80 14.23 14.16 8.02
C PRO A 80 15.32 13.82 9.05
N ALA A 81 15.10 14.08 10.35
CA ALA A 81 16.01 13.66 11.42
C ALA A 81 15.80 12.19 11.84
N ASP A 82 14.70 11.54 11.45
CA ASP A 82 14.44 10.14 11.75
C ASP A 82 15.32 9.21 10.92
N ALA A 83 15.63 8.03 11.48
CA ALA A 83 16.35 6.99 10.76
C ALA A 83 15.52 6.40 9.61
N ALA A 84 16.18 5.72 8.66
CA ALA A 84 15.46 4.99 7.61
C ALA A 84 14.60 3.86 8.21
N ALA A 85 13.42 3.63 7.61
CA ALA A 85 12.54 2.55 8.01
C ALA A 85 13.22 1.18 7.85
N LEU A 86 13.01 0.29 8.81
CA LEU A 86 13.41 -1.11 8.68
C LEU A 86 12.32 -1.94 8.01
N SER A 87 11.06 -1.49 8.07
CA SER A 87 9.97 -2.01 7.25
C SER A 87 10.27 -1.81 5.76
N VAL A 88 9.86 -2.77 4.95
CA VAL A 88 10.07 -2.76 3.51
C VAL A 88 8.83 -2.24 2.82
N SER A 89 9.01 -1.43 1.79
CA SER A 89 7.95 -1.07 0.86
C SER A 89 8.28 -1.48 -0.57
N THR A 90 7.26 -1.85 -1.31
CA THR A 90 7.38 -2.15 -2.74
C THR A 90 6.24 -1.52 -3.52
N ALA A 91 6.54 -1.11 -4.76
CA ALA A 91 5.62 -0.43 -5.66
C ALA A 91 5.42 -1.22 -6.95
N ASN A 92 4.21 -1.10 -7.50
CA ASN A 92 3.85 -1.52 -8.85
C ASN A 92 4.16 -3.01 -9.15
N SER A 93 3.48 -3.93 -8.46
CA SER A 93 3.73 -5.37 -8.58
C SER A 93 3.42 -5.92 -9.98
N THR A 94 4.40 -6.59 -10.58
CA THR A 94 4.27 -7.36 -11.84
C THR A 94 3.89 -8.81 -11.58
N VAL A 95 4.29 -9.37 -10.44
CA VAL A 95 3.78 -10.63 -9.89
C VAL A 95 3.19 -10.33 -8.52
N GLU A 96 1.93 -10.73 -8.31
CA GLU A 96 1.22 -10.42 -7.07
C GLU A 96 1.87 -11.10 -5.85
N PRO A 97 1.90 -10.42 -4.69
CA PRO A 97 2.28 -11.04 -3.43
C PRO A 97 1.29 -12.13 -3.01
N THR A 98 1.71 -13.00 -2.09
CA THR A 98 0.82 -14.00 -1.49
C THR A 98 -0.12 -13.31 -0.49
N ILE A 99 -1.33 -13.03 -0.96
CA ILE A 99 -2.40 -12.46 -0.13
C ILE A 99 -3.05 -13.54 0.71
N THR A 100 -3.18 -13.30 2.02
CA THR A 100 -3.90 -14.19 2.92
C THR A 100 -5.39 -14.19 2.56
N ALA A 101 -5.99 -15.37 2.42
CA ALA A 101 -7.43 -15.48 2.13
C ALA A 101 -8.28 -14.80 3.23
N ASN A 102 -9.40 -14.17 2.83
CA ASN A 102 -10.35 -13.51 3.73
C ASN A 102 -9.71 -12.49 4.69
N SER A 103 -8.69 -11.77 4.24
CA SER A 103 -7.88 -10.86 5.08
C SER A 103 -8.01 -9.37 4.76
N SER A 104 -8.99 -8.99 3.95
CA SER A 104 -9.31 -7.59 3.67
C SER A 104 -9.66 -6.86 4.97
N VAL A 105 -9.00 -5.72 5.21
CA VAL A 105 -9.20 -4.85 6.38
C VAL A 105 -9.70 -3.47 6.00
N PHE A 106 -9.68 -3.15 4.72
CA PHE A 106 -10.19 -1.91 4.15
C PHE A 106 -10.69 -2.24 2.76
N ASN A 107 -11.89 -1.79 2.44
CA ASN A 107 -12.47 -1.91 1.11
C ASN A 107 -13.33 -0.68 0.83
N VAL A 108 -13.08 -0.02 -0.30
CA VAL A 108 -13.88 1.13 -0.73
C VAL A 108 -14.06 1.09 -2.24
N ALA A 109 -15.32 1.21 -2.66
CA ALA A 109 -15.65 1.46 -4.05
C ALA A 109 -15.69 2.99 -4.27
N VAL A 110 -15.00 3.46 -5.29
CA VAL A 110 -14.94 4.88 -5.65
C VAL A 110 -15.22 5.06 -7.13
N ASN A 111 -15.64 6.26 -7.49
CA ASN A 111 -15.61 6.70 -8.87
C ASN A 111 -14.23 7.27 -9.21
N GLN A 112 -13.74 6.96 -10.39
CA GLN A 112 -12.42 7.38 -10.87
C GLN A 112 -12.23 8.92 -10.96
N ARG A 113 -13.29 9.72 -10.83
CA ARG A 113 -13.19 11.20 -10.77
C ARG A 113 -12.79 11.77 -9.42
N ALA A 114 -12.82 10.98 -8.35
CA ALA A 114 -12.55 11.45 -7.00
C ALA A 114 -11.36 10.70 -6.38
N SER A 115 -10.49 11.46 -5.71
CA SER A 115 -9.58 10.89 -4.73
C SER A 115 -10.34 10.52 -3.46
N PHE A 116 -9.89 9.49 -2.75
CA PHE A 116 -10.41 9.13 -1.44
C PHE A 116 -9.27 9.08 -0.44
N ARG A 117 -9.51 9.63 0.75
CA ARG A 117 -8.58 9.58 1.87
C ARG A 117 -9.25 8.92 3.07
N TRP A 118 -8.58 7.91 3.62
CA TRP A 118 -8.93 7.35 4.92
C TRP A 118 -7.87 7.74 5.94
N VAL A 119 -8.32 8.22 7.09
CA VAL A 119 -7.47 8.57 8.22
C VAL A 119 -7.97 7.80 9.43
N ALA A 120 -7.06 7.08 10.09
CA ALA A 120 -7.38 6.36 11.31
C ALA A 120 -7.63 7.34 12.45
N ALA A 121 -8.67 7.08 13.26
CA ALA A 121 -8.71 7.63 14.60
C ALA A 121 -7.54 7.04 15.41
N PRO A 122 -6.93 7.78 16.35
CA PRO A 122 -5.83 7.26 17.16
C PRO A 122 -6.19 5.93 17.84
N GLY A 123 -5.32 4.92 17.69
CA GLY A 123 -5.53 3.57 18.22
C GLY A 123 -6.36 2.64 17.32
N SER A 124 -6.90 3.14 16.21
CA SER A 124 -7.67 2.38 15.22
C SER A 124 -6.88 2.13 13.92
N GLU A 125 -5.56 2.23 13.98
CA GLU A 125 -4.68 2.02 12.83
C GLU A 125 -4.71 0.57 12.35
N LEU A 126 -4.40 0.36 11.06
CA LEU A 126 -4.21 -1.00 10.54
C LEU A 126 -2.82 -1.49 10.97
N VAL A 127 -2.78 -2.51 11.83
CA VAL A 127 -1.53 -3.02 12.41
C VAL A 127 -1.09 -4.31 11.73
N TYR A 128 0.19 -4.37 11.33
CA TYR A 128 0.86 -5.61 10.93
C TYR A 128 1.93 -6.02 11.96
N PRO A 129 2.13 -7.32 12.21
CA PRO A 129 3.07 -7.80 13.22
C PRO A 129 4.54 -7.75 12.73
N ALA A 130 5.49 -7.80 13.67
CA ALA A 130 6.91 -8.02 13.41
C ALA A 130 7.17 -9.48 13.04
N THR A 131 6.63 -9.92 11.89
CA THR A 131 6.76 -11.28 11.37
C THR A 131 7.27 -11.19 9.94
N ASN A 132 8.20 -12.06 9.57
CA ASN A 132 8.84 -12.09 8.26
C ASN A 132 7.81 -11.94 7.12
N LEU A 133 7.94 -10.86 6.34
CA LEU A 133 7.09 -10.54 5.18
C LEU A 133 5.59 -10.36 5.50
N ALA A 134 5.22 -10.28 6.78
CA ALA A 134 3.87 -9.94 7.19
C ALA A 134 3.63 -8.44 7.03
N GLY A 135 2.53 -8.09 6.38
CA GLY A 135 2.21 -6.70 6.10
C GLY A 135 0.93 -6.55 5.33
N PHE A 136 0.82 -5.42 4.65
CA PHE A 136 -0.32 -5.04 3.86
C PHE A 136 0.05 -4.87 2.38
N ALA A 137 -0.92 -5.19 1.53
CA ALA A 137 -0.93 -4.85 0.13
C ALA A 137 -2.14 -3.94 -0.13
N LEU A 138 -1.87 -2.71 -0.58
CA LEU A 138 -2.86 -1.81 -1.15
C LEU A 138 -3.06 -2.20 -2.62
N ARG A 139 -4.30 -2.57 -2.94
CA ARG A 139 -4.68 -3.17 -4.20
C ARG A 139 -5.83 -2.40 -4.81
N CYS A 140 -5.87 -2.40 -6.13
CA CYS A 140 -6.98 -1.82 -6.87
C CYS A 140 -7.41 -2.77 -8.00
N LYS A 141 -8.70 -2.74 -8.33
CA LYS A 141 -9.23 -3.34 -9.55
C LYS A 141 -10.26 -2.42 -10.17
N SER A 142 -10.35 -2.47 -11.49
CA SER A 142 -11.43 -1.84 -12.24
C SER A 142 -11.68 -2.63 -13.53
N PRO A 143 -12.93 -3.01 -13.81
CA PRO A 143 -13.25 -3.74 -15.03
C PRO A 143 -13.16 -2.88 -16.30
N ALA A 144 -13.23 -1.55 -16.18
CA ALA A 144 -13.35 -0.63 -17.31
C ALA A 144 -12.22 0.41 -17.38
N TYR A 145 -11.49 0.63 -16.29
CA TYR A 145 -10.37 1.56 -16.30
C TYR A 145 -9.09 0.85 -16.76
N THR A 146 -8.53 1.31 -17.89
CA THR A 146 -7.36 0.71 -18.55
C THR A 146 -6.07 1.49 -18.33
N SER A 147 -6.05 2.42 -17.37
CA SER A 147 -4.88 3.23 -17.03
C SER A 147 -4.44 2.95 -15.58
N THR A 148 -3.56 3.80 -15.06
CA THR A 148 -2.80 3.59 -13.83
C THR A 148 -3.38 4.41 -12.68
N VAL A 149 -3.05 3.98 -11.46
CA VAL A 149 -3.58 4.55 -10.23
C VAL A 149 -2.48 5.05 -9.31
N THR A 150 -2.85 5.94 -8.39
CA THR A 150 -1.98 6.43 -7.32
C THR A 150 -2.46 5.92 -5.97
N GLY A 151 -1.50 5.52 -5.14
CA GLY A 151 -1.74 5.11 -3.77
C GLY A 151 -0.59 5.54 -2.86
N ASP A 152 -0.92 6.25 -1.79
CA ASP A 152 -0.01 6.60 -0.71
C ASP A 152 -0.45 5.91 0.58
N MET A 153 0.51 5.40 1.34
CA MET A 153 0.29 4.87 2.69
C MET A 153 1.25 5.53 3.66
N TYR A 154 0.69 6.13 4.70
CA TYR A 154 1.45 6.65 5.81
C TYR A 154 1.42 5.66 6.96
N PHE A 155 2.59 5.35 7.50
CA PHE A 155 2.72 4.37 8.55
C PHE A 155 3.75 4.77 9.61
N GLN A 156 3.56 4.22 10.80
CA GLN A 156 4.45 4.39 11.94
C GLN A 156 5.09 3.05 12.28
N GLU A 157 6.39 3.04 12.56
CA GLU A 157 7.14 1.83 12.92
C GLU A 157 7.30 1.70 14.45
N GLN A 158 7.23 0.46 14.96
CA GLN A 158 7.42 0.05 16.36
C GLN A 158 8.50 -1.03 16.51
#